data_AF-F9D2W2-F1
#
_entry.id   AF-F9D2W2-F1
#
_cell.length_a   1.000
_cell.length_b   1.000
_cell.length_c   1.000
_cell.angle_alpha   90.00
_cell.angle_beta   90.00
_cell.angle_gamma   90.00
#
_symmetry.space_group_name_H-M   'P 1'
#
loop_
_entity.id
_entity.type
_entity.pdbx_description
1 polymer ?
#
loop_
_entity_poly.entity_id
_entity_poly.type
_entity_poly.pdbx_seq_one_letter_code
_entity_poly.pdbx_strand_id
1 'polypeptide(L)'
;MKQLRLIIIAVSLMTALIGECKTHKALFVIIDGIPADCVERLQPPTIMDIAGHGHYSRALCGGEISMYSQTPTISAIGYTNILTGTWMNKHNVQGNENIHINYNYWNIFRIAKAQKRPVKTAIYTGWTDNRTILLGAGKPEAGNLQVDYVYDGYDLDTIRFPHKPDELHVFDIDRQVSADAAKSIRTESPDLSWLYLWYTDDAFHSHGSGSYSDTYVMKTDSLLAQVWEAVQYRENNFNEEWLVIVTTDHGRYVDGFGHGGQTVRERTVWVSTNLKEVNPHFKESSLSHVDINPTICKWMGFSMPESVAYEQDGMSFYGKQGITNLYATKYDDQVVLTWECHEPSEMATIYAVPTNHFATGGHDEWQKVGTVKAAAQSFAVDMSQLAKSKLYKFVVVTPSAHLTRWWNIF
;
A
#
# COMPACT_ATOMS: atom_id res chain seq x y z
N MET A 1 13.10 -55.77 -20.95
CA MET A 1 13.86 -55.13 -19.84
C MET A 1 14.45 -53.75 -20.19
N LYS A 2 15.06 -53.53 -21.36
CA LYS A 2 15.60 -52.20 -21.73
C LYS A 2 14.54 -51.09 -21.86
N GLN A 3 13.39 -51.39 -22.48
CA GLN A 3 12.28 -50.41 -22.61
C GLN A 3 11.63 -50.05 -21.26
N LEU A 4 11.54 -51.01 -20.32
CA LEU A 4 11.01 -50.75 -18.98
C LEU A 4 11.95 -49.85 -18.15
N ARG A 5 13.27 -49.98 -18.31
CA ARG A 5 14.26 -49.08 -17.70
C ARG A 5 14.20 -47.66 -18.27
N LEU A 6 13.97 -47.50 -19.56
CA LEU A 6 13.81 -46.18 -20.21
C LEU A 6 12.54 -45.45 -19.75
N ILE A 7 11.43 -46.17 -19.58
CA ILE A 7 10.17 -45.58 -19.06
C ILE A 7 10.32 -45.18 -17.58
N ILE A 8 10.96 -46.01 -16.75
CA ILE A 8 11.19 -45.68 -15.34
C ILE A 8 12.12 -44.46 -15.20
N ILE A 9 13.16 -44.35 -16.03
CA ILE A 9 14.05 -43.16 -16.07
C ILE A 9 13.29 -41.92 -16.56
N ALA A 10 12.43 -42.03 -17.57
CA ALA A 10 11.62 -40.90 -18.04
C ALA A 10 10.59 -40.41 -17.00
N VAL A 11 9.96 -41.33 -16.25
CA VAL A 11 9.04 -41.01 -15.16
C VAL A 11 9.78 -40.38 -13.97
N SER A 12 10.98 -40.86 -13.64
CA SER A 12 11.81 -40.27 -12.56
C SER A 12 12.45 -38.92 -12.94
N LEU A 13 12.71 -38.66 -14.22
CA LEU A 13 13.09 -37.33 -14.72
C LEU A 13 11.90 -36.35 -14.82
N MET A 14 10.67 -36.82 -15.04
CA MET A 14 9.48 -35.96 -15.00
C MET A 14 9.07 -35.56 -13.58
N THR A 15 9.35 -36.37 -12.56
CA THR A 15 9.11 -36.00 -11.16
C THR A 15 10.17 -35.04 -10.58
N ALA A 16 11.33 -34.90 -11.23
CA ALA A 16 12.45 -34.09 -10.74
C ALA A 16 12.41 -32.61 -11.20
N LEU A 17 11.37 -32.20 -11.95
CA LEU A 17 11.27 -30.86 -12.54
C LEU A 17 10.01 -30.08 -12.16
N ILE A 18 9.26 -30.53 -11.15
CA ILE A 18 8.33 -29.63 -10.46
C ILE A 18 9.17 -28.88 -9.42
N GLY A 19 9.82 -27.80 -9.85
CA GLY A 19 10.29 -26.80 -8.90
C GLY A 19 9.07 -26.34 -8.13
N GLU A 20 9.02 -26.66 -6.83
CA GLU A 20 7.89 -26.31 -5.98
C GLU A 20 7.91 -24.79 -5.79
N CYS A 21 7.09 -24.09 -6.60
CA CYS A 21 6.98 -22.64 -6.52
C CYS A 21 6.53 -22.27 -5.10
N LYS A 22 7.29 -21.40 -4.43
CA LYS A 22 7.00 -20.99 -3.05
C LYS A 22 5.61 -20.35 -2.99
N THR A 23 4.93 -20.57 -1.88
CA THR A 23 3.64 -19.90 -1.65
C THR A 23 3.91 -18.45 -1.27
N HIS A 24 3.54 -17.50 -2.14
CA HIS A 24 3.64 -16.08 -1.83
C HIS A 24 2.67 -15.67 -0.73
N LYS A 25 3.19 -14.91 0.23
CA LYS A 25 2.49 -14.31 1.37
C LYS A 25 2.84 -12.83 1.44
N ALA A 26 1.97 -12.02 2.06
CA ALA A 26 2.23 -10.61 2.26
C ALA A 26 1.83 -10.16 3.67
N LEU A 27 2.72 -9.44 4.33
CA LEU A 27 2.48 -8.70 5.56
C LEU A 27 2.86 -7.25 5.31
N PHE A 28 1.91 -6.34 5.47
CA PHE A 28 2.22 -4.92 5.56
C PHE A 28 1.97 -4.41 6.97
N VAL A 29 2.91 -3.61 7.46
CA VAL A 29 2.96 -3.09 8.81
C VAL A 29 2.94 -1.57 8.73
N ILE A 30 2.00 -0.94 9.43
CA ILE A 30 1.97 0.50 9.63
C ILE A 30 2.38 0.75 11.08
N ILE A 31 3.50 1.46 11.28
CA ILE A 31 3.92 1.97 12.58
C ILE A 31 3.76 3.48 12.55
N ASP A 32 2.79 3.96 13.32
CA ASP A 32 2.19 5.28 13.16
C ASP A 32 3.13 6.44 13.51
N GLY A 33 3.11 7.48 12.68
CA GLY A 33 3.67 8.78 13.00
C GLY A 33 5.18 8.86 13.20
N ILE A 34 5.99 7.90 12.73
CA ILE A 34 7.46 7.92 12.87
C ILE A 34 8.10 8.70 11.70
N PRO A 35 8.72 9.87 11.94
CA PRO A 35 9.42 10.61 10.87
C PRO A 35 10.60 9.81 10.31
N ALA A 36 10.83 9.90 8.99
CA ALA A 36 11.95 9.19 8.35
C ALA A 36 13.33 9.57 8.92
N ASP A 37 13.52 10.85 9.31
CA ASP A 37 14.75 11.31 9.97
C ASP A 37 15.00 10.62 11.32
N CYS A 38 13.93 10.16 11.99
CA CYS A 38 14.03 9.42 13.24
C CYS A 38 14.55 8.00 13.00
N VAL A 39 13.98 7.29 12.02
CA VAL A 39 14.41 5.93 11.63
C VAL A 39 15.88 5.93 11.19
N GLU A 40 16.28 6.91 10.38
CA GLU A 40 17.64 7.03 9.88
C GLU A 40 18.66 7.34 10.99
N ARG A 41 18.27 8.16 11.97
CA ARG A 41 19.14 8.52 13.10
C ARG A 41 19.25 7.39 14.13
N LEU A 42 18.15 6.71 14.43
CA LEU A 42 18.09 5.69 15.48
C LEU A 42 18.53 4.31 14.99
N GLN A 43 18.37 4.03 13.69
CA GLN A 43 18.62 2.72 13.10
C GLN A 43 17.93 1.58 13.87
N PRO A 44 16.58 1.56 13.98
CA PRO A 44 15.87 0.53 14.74
C PRO A 44 16.20 -0.87 14.20
N PRO A 45 16.68 -1.81 15.05
CA PRO A 45 17.28 -3.06 14.59
C PRO A 45 16.40 -3.91 13.67
N THR A 46 15.11 -4.07 13.99
CA THR A 46 14.22 -4.94 13.21
C THR A 46 13.83 -4.30 11.88
N ILE A 47 13.48 -3.02 11.88
CA ILE A 47 13.21 -2.25 10.66
C ILE A 47 14.44 -2.28 9.73
N MET A 48 15.64 -2.15 10.28
CA MET A 48 16.88 -2.20 9.51
C MET A 48 17.28 -3.60 9.06
N ASP A 49 16.97 -4.64 9.84
CA ASP A 49 17.18 -6.04 9.42
C ASP A 49 16.28 -6.40 8.23
N ILE A 50 15.00 -6.04 8.28
CA ILE A 50 14.07 -6.21 7.15
C ILE A 50 14.61 -5.51 5.90
N ALA A 51 15.06 -4.26 6.03
CA ALA A 51 15.69 -3.52 4.93
C ALA A 51 17.00 -4.16 4.45
N GLY A 52 17.78 -4.77 5.35
CA GLY A 52 19.01 -5.48 5.02
C GLY A 52 18.78 -6.72 4.14
N HIS A 53 17.58 -7.30 4.21
CA HIS A 53 17.15 -8.37 3.31
C HIS A 53 16.61 -7.88 1.96
N GLY A 54 16.26 -6.59 1.85
CA GLY A 54 15.74 -5.96 0.65
C GLY A 54 16.21 -4.52 0.50
N HIS A 55 15.33 -3.55 0.78
CA HIS A 55 15.63 -2.12 0.63
C HIS A 55 14.97 -1.25 1.70
N TYR A 56 15.56 -0.08 1.93
CA TYR A 56 14.97 1.06 2.64
C TYR A 56 14.97 2.28 1.72
N SER A 57 13.88 3.04 1.69
CA SER A 57 13.82 4.33 1.00
C SER A 57 12.87 5.29 1.70
N ARG A 58 13.14 6.59 1.59
CA ARG A 58 12.13 7.61 1.89
C ARG A 58 11.04 7.55 0.82
N ALA A 59 9.82 7.84 1.23
CA ALA A 59 8.66 7.92 0.37
C ALA A 59 7.80 9.12 0.77
N LEU A 60 6.72 9.36 0.01
CA LEU A 60 5.82 10.47 0.21
C LEU A 60 4.41 10.04 0.62
N CYS A 61 3.81 10.85 1.48
CA CYS A 61 2.37 10.90 1.67
C CYS A 61 1.82 12.30 1.33
N GLY A 62 0.50 12.43 1.47
CA GLY A 62 -0.19 13.71 1.40
C GLY A 62 -0.51 14.23 -0.01
N GLY A 63 -0.32 13.42 -1.05
CA GLY A 63 -0.64 13.79 -2.43
C GLY A 63 0.16 14.99 -2.96
N GLU A 64 -0.26 15.57 -4.08
CA GLU A 64 0.42 16.73 -4.67
C GLU A 64 -0.05 18.03 -4.00
N ILE A 65 0.91 18.85 -3.54
CA ILE A 65 0.63 20.11 -2.84
C ILE A 65 -0.13 21.07 -3.76
N SER A 66 -1.21 21.65 -3.25
CA SER A 66 -2.12 22.59 -3.93
C SER A 66 -2.77 22.03 -5.20
N MET A 67 -2.81 20.70 -5.35
CA MET A 67 -3.43 20.03 -6.48
C MET A 67 -4.62 19.18 -6.01
N TYR A 68 -5.35 18.60 -6.98
CA TYR A 68 -6.58 17.84 -6.69
C TYR A 68 -6.38 16.62 -5.78
N SER A 69 -5.18 16.03 -5.78
CA SER A 69 -4.81 14.89 -4.94
C SER A 69 -4.32 15.27 -3.54
N GLN A 70 -4.20 16.57 -3.21
CA GLN A 70 -3.68 17.00 -1.92
C GLN A 70 -4.48 16.36 -0.78
N THR A 71 -3.75 15.71 0.11
CA THR A 71 -4.29 14.85 1.16
C THR A 71 -3.68 15.27 2.49
N PRO A 72 -4.47 15.61 3.53
CA PRO A 72 -3.93 15.88 4.86
C PRO A 72 -3.12 14.68 5.39
N THR A 73 -2.05 14.95 6.12
CA THR A 73 -1.16 13.93 6.70
C THR A 73 -1.72 13.41 8.03
N ILE A 74 -2.92 12.82 7.97
CA ILE A 74 -3.68 12.32 9.14
C ILE A 74 -3.83 10.80 9.04
N SER A 75 -3.49 10.09 10.12
CA SER A 75 -3.81 8.71 10.48
C SER A 75 -4.78 7.94 9.56
N ALA A 76 -6.11 8.04 9.79
CA ALA A 76 -7.10 7.26 9.04
C ALA A 76 -7.05 7.53 7.52
N ILE A 77 -6.64 8.72 7.11
CA ILE A 77 -6.44 9.07 5.71
C ILE A 77 -5.21 8.34 5.16
N GLY A 78 -4.09 8.37 5.88
CA GLY A 78 -2.84 7.69 5.51
C GLY A 78 -3.00 6.18 5.41
N TYR A 79 -3.71 5.54 6.35
CA TYR A 79 -4.00 4.10 6.25
C TYR A 79 -4.85 3.80 5.03
N THR A 80 -5.86 4.63 4.78
CA THR A 80 -6.76 4.42 3.63
C THR A 80 -6.01 4.62 2.31
N ASN A 81 -5.10 5.60 2.23
CA ASN A 81 -4.23 5.79 1.07
C ASN A 81 -3.46 4.50 0.74
N ILE A 82 -2.82 3.90 1.75
CA ILE A 82 -2.07 2.65 1.63
C ILE A 82 -3.00 1.50 1.24
N LEU A 83 -4.15 1.39 1.91
CA LEU A 83 -5.10 0.29 1.73
C LEU A 83 -5.70 0.27 0.33
N THR A 84 -6.02 1.42 -0.26
CA THR A 84 -6.67 1.51 -1.59
C THR A 84 -5.68 1.77 -2.72
N GLY A 85 -4.48 2.27 -2.42
CA GLY A 85 -3.54 2.77 -3.42
C GLY A 85 -4.02 4.05 -4.10
N THR A 86 -4.78 4.88 -3.39
CA THR A 86 -5.38 6.13 -3.92
C THR A 86 -5.27 7.26 -2.92
N TRP A 87 -5.32 8.51 -3.37
CA TRP A 87 -5.37 9.67 -2.48
C TRP A 87 -6.78 10.01 -1.96
N MET A 88 -6.88 10.94 -1.00
CA MET A 88 -8.12 11.29 -0.29
C MET A 88 -9.27 11.70 -1.20
N ASN A 89 -8.98 12.39 -2.31
CA ASN A 89 -9.98 12.83 -3.29
C ASN A 89 -10.78 11.67 -3.92
N LYS A 90 -10.29 10.43 -3.79
CA LYS A 90 -10.98 9.22 -4.26
C LYS A 90 -11.72 8.51 -3.12
N HIS A 91 -11.00 8.02 -2.13
CA HIS A 91 -11.58 7.19 -1.06
C HIS A 91 -12.38 8.01 -0.02
N ASN A 92 -12.30 9.34 -0.02
CA ASN A 92 -13.14 10.26 0.76
C ASN A 92 -13.04 10.11 2.31
N VAL A 93 -11.94 9.55 2.83
CA VAL A 93 -11.66 9.59 4.28
C VAL A 93 -10.94 10.90 4.58
N GLN A 94 -11.59 11.80 5.31
CA GLN A 94 -11.13 13.20 5.48
C GLN A 94 -10.57 13.50 6.88
N GLY A 95 -10.54 12.51 7.77
CA GLY A 95 -10.04 12.63 9.14
C GLY A 95 -10.25 11.34 9.94
N ASN A 96 -9.97 11.39 11.24
CA ASN A 96 -10.09 10.24 12.16
C ASN A 96 -11.51 10.03 12.71
N GLU A 97 -12.40 11.00 12.52
CA GLU A 97 -13.77 10.98 13.01
C GLU A 97 -14.77 11.17 11.87
N ASN A 98 -16.03 10.75 12.08
CA ASN A 98 -17.11 10.89 11.10
C ASN A 98 -16.72 10.40 9.69
N ILE A 99 -16.07 9.22 9.65
CA ILE A 99 -15.48 8.69 8.43
C ILE A 99 -16.57 8.27 7.43
N HIS A 100 -16.52 8.88 6.25
CA HIS A 100 -17.40 8.59 5.10
C HIS A 100 -16.60 8.02 3.93
N ILE A 101 -16.08 6.81 4.12
CA ILE A 101 -15.28 6.12 3.10
C ILE A 101 -16.11 5.77 1.85
N ASN A 102 -15.49 5.96 0.68
CA ASN A 102 -16.04 5.53 -0.60
C ASN A 102 -15.49 4.14 -0.98
N TYR A 103 -16.24 3.09 -0.66
CA TYR A 103 -15.84 1.71 -0.91
C TYR A 103 -15.77 1.30 -2.39
N ASN A 104 -16.17 2.18 -3.33
CA ASN A 104 -15.96 1.91 -4.76
C ASN A 104 -14.47 1.84 -5.10
N TYR A 105 -13.60 2.53 -4.35
CA TYR A 105 -12.16 2.37 -4.43
C TYR A 105 -11.76 1.18 -3.57
N TRP A 106 -11.42 0.06 -4.20
CA TRP A 106 -11.23 -1.20 -3.51
C TRP A 106 -9.97 -1.15 -2.66
N ASN A 107 -10.11 -1.42 -1.35
CA ASN A 107 -8.96 -1.74 -0.53
C ASN A 107 -8.38 -3.12 -0.91
N ILE A 108 -7.13 -3.35 -0.52
CA ILE A 108 -6.42 -4.59 -0.85
C ILE A 108 -7.07 -5.86 -0.30
N PHE A 109 -7.82 -5.77 0.80
CA PHE A 109 -8.58 -6.92 1.33
C PHE A 109 -9.76 -7.28 0.43
N ARG A 110 -10.47 -6.28 -0.11
CA ARG A 110 -11.52 -6.50 -1.12
C ARG A 110 -10.92 -7.12 -2.38
N ILE A 111 -9.76 -6.63 -2.84
CA ILE A 111 -9.05 -7.20 -3.99
C ILE A 111 -8.68 -8.67 -3.70
N ALA A 112 -8.13 -8.97 -2.53
CA ALA A 112 -7.78 -10.33 -2.10
C ALA A 112 -9.01 -11.26 -2.08
N LYS A 113 -10.14 -10.80 -1.56
CA LYS A 113 -11.38 -11.59 -1.49
C LYS A 113 -12.12 -11.72 -2.82
N ALA A 114 -11.83 -10.86 -3.79
CA ALA A 114 -12.36 -10.97 -5.14
C ALA A 114 -11.62 -12.00 -6.01
N GLN A 115 -10.53 -12.60 -5.51
CA GLN A 115 -9.78 -13.59 -6.28
C GLN A 115 -10.56 -14.89 -6.48
N LYS A 116 -10.31 -15.56 -7.62
CA LYS A 116 -10.91 -16.87 -7.93
C LYS A 116 -10.43 -17.97 -6.98
N ARG A 117 -9.22 -17.83 -6.44
CA ARG A 117 -8.67 -18.71 -5.41
C ARG A 117 -9.04 -18.17 -4.03
N PRO A 118 -9.31 -19.02 -3.03
CA PRO A 118 -9.39 -18.57 -1.65
C PRO A 118 -8.10 -17.85 -1.25
N VAL A 119 -8.23 -16.70 -0.60
CA VAL A 119 -7.13 -15.94 -0.02
C VAL A 119 -7.47 -15.71 1.45
N LYS A 120 -6.65 -16.24 2.35
CA LYS A 120 -6.81 -16.05 3.79
C LYS A 120 -6.27 -14.68 4.18
N THR A 121 -7.06 -13.89 4.90
CA THR A 121 -6.71 -12.54 5.33
C THR A 121 -6.71 -12.43 6.84
N ALA A 122 -5.78 -11.65 7.37
CA ALA A 122 -5.73 -11.33 8.79
C ALA A 122 -5.58 -9.82 9.02
N ILE A 123 -6.19 -9.34 10.10
CA ILE A 123 -5.96 -7.99 10.62
C ILE A 123 -5.54 -8.06 12.09
N TYR A 124 -4.48 -7.34 12.40
CA TYR A 124 -3.92 -7.18 13.74
C TYR A 124 -3.87 -5.68 14.04
N THR A 125 -4.78 -5.21 14.88
CA THR A 125 -4.97 -3.79 15.16
C THR A 125 -5.58 -3.65 16.53
N GLY A 126 -5.31 -2.59 17.27
CA GLY A 126 -6.09 -2.35 18.49
C GLY A 126 -7.45 -1.74 18.21
N TRP A 127 -7.58 -0.91 17.16
CA TRP A 127 -8.84 -0.27 16.77
C TRP A 127 -9.76 -1.19 15.98
N THR A 128 -10.99 -1.36 16.46
CA THR A 128 -12.04 -2.11 15.74
C THR A 128 -12.44 -1.45 14.42
N ASP A 129 -12.39 -0.12 14.37
CA ASP A 129 -12.81 0.68 13.20
C ASP A 129 -11.94 0.46 11.97
N ASN A 130 -10.69 0.05 12.14
CA ASN A 130 -9.83 -0.36 11.03
C ASN A 130 -10.48 -1.50 10.23
N ARG A 131 -11.14 -2.46 10.90
CA ARG A 131 -11.86 -3.56 10.24
C ARG A 131 -13.27 -3.15 9.81
N THR A 132 -14.05 -2.54 10.70
CA THR A 132 -15.50 -2.32 10.47
C THR A 132 -15.78 -1.12 9.56
N ILE A 133 -14.89 -0.12 9.55
CA ILE A 133 -15.01 1.10 8.76
C ILE A 133 -13.98 1.15 7.64
N LEU A 134 -12.67 1.09 7.91
CA LEU A 134 -11.68 1.29 6.83
C LEU A 134 -11.65 0.13 5.84
N LEU A 135 -11.68 -1.11 6.34
CA LEU A 135 -11.89 -2.27 5.46
C LEU A 135 -13.34 -2.40 5.01
N GLY A 136 -14.31 -2.00 5.84
CA GLY A 136 -15.73 -2.20 5.58
C GLY A 136 -16.18 -3.66 5.68
N ALA A 137 -15.57 -4.44 6.57
CA ALA A 137 -15.88 -5.85 6.72
C ALA A 137 -17.38 -6.07 6.99
N GLY A 138 -17.99 -6.96 6.21
CA GLY A 138 -19.42 -7.29 6.28
C GLY A 138 -20.38 -6.27 5.64
N LYS A 139 -19.89 -5.17 5.08
CA LYS A 139 -20.74 -4.16 4.42
C LYS A 139 -21.04 -4.53 2.96
N PRO A 140 -22.31 -4.47 2.51
CA PRO A 140 -22.66 -4.71 1.10
C PRO A 140 -21.92 -3.79 0.12
N GLU A 141 -21.80 -2.51 0.46
CA GLU A 141 -21.10 -1.49 -0.34
C GLU A 141 -19.59 -1.76 -0.48
N ALA A 142 -18.99 -2.47 0.48
CA ALA A 142 -17.61 -2.96 0.43
C ALA A 142 -17.48 -4.35 -0.22
N GLY A 143 -18.54 -4.86 -0.85
CA GLY A 143 -18.54 -6.17 -1.49
C GLY A 143 -18.69 -7.34 -0.49
N ASN A 144 -19.25 -7.09 0.70
CA ASN A 144 -19.42 -8.09 1.77
C ASN A 144 -18.13 -8.81 2.16
N LEU A 145 -16.97 -8.16 2.03
CA LEU A 145 -15.70 -8.80 2.37
C LEU A 145 -15.69 -9.23 3.84
N GLN A 146 -15.06 -10.36 4.10
CA GLN A 146 -14.84 -10.89 5.44
C GLN A 146 -13.34 -10.97 5.70
N VAL A 147 -12.93 -10.89 6.96
CA VAL A 147 -11.55 -11.14 7.38
C VAL A 147 -11.53 -12.47 8.13
N ASP A 148 -10.64 -13.39 7.76
CA ASP A 148 -10.67 -14.75 8.33
C ASP A 148 -10.15 -14.79 9.76
N TYR A 149 -9.11 -14.00 10.03
CA TYR A 149 -8.47 -13.92 11.34
C TYR A 149 -8.48 -12.46 11.83
N VAL A 150 -9.17 -12.22 12.94
CA VAL A 150 -9.40 -10.89 13.49
C VAL A 150 -8.85 -10.82 14.90
N TYR A 151 -7.88 -9.93 15.09
CA TYR A 151 -7.32 -9.58 16.38
C TYR A 151 -7.44 -8.07 16.55
N ASP A 152 -8.63 -7.64 17.01
CA ASP A 152 -9.02 -6.26 17.26
C ASP A 152 -9.85 -6.10 18.54
N GLY A 153 -10.30 -4.87 18.83
CA GLY A 153 -11.18 -4.56 19.97
C GLY A 153 -10.45 -4.37 21.30
N TYR A 154 -9.11 -4.34 21.27
CA TYR A 154 -8.30 -4.09 22.46
C TYR A 154 -8.46 -2.67 22.98
N ASP A 155 -8.79 -1.71 22.10
CA ASP A 155 -9.17 -0.33 22.43
C ASP A 155 -10.43 -0.23 23.30
N LEU A 156 -11.37 -1.18 23.14
CA LEU A 156 -12.62 -1.23 23.90
C LEU A 156 -12.46 -1.97 25.25
N ASP A 157 -11.41 -2.77 25.42
CA ASP A 157 -11.15 -3.57 26.63
C ASP A 157 -10.41 -2.76 27.70
N THR A 158 -11.10 -1.77 28.27
CA THR A 158 -10.59 -0.90 29.33
C THR A 158 -10.31 -1.62 30.66
N ILE A 159 -10.74 -2.88 30.80
CA ILE A 159 -10.46 -3.70 31.98
C ILE A 159 -9.07 -4.30 31.88
N ARG A 160 -8.72 -4.87 30.71
CA ARG A 160 -7.40 -5.44 30.46
C ARG A 160 -6.35 -4.36 30.16
N PHE A 161 -6.76 -3.28 29.50
CA PHE A 161 -5.92 -2.14 29.14
C PHE A 161 -6.44 -0.86 29.79
N PRO A 162 -6.40 -0.75 31.13
CA PRO A 162 -6.85 0.45 31.82
C PRO A 162 -5.96 1.63 31.43
N HIS A 163 -6.56 2.82 31.28
CA HIS A 163 -5.82 4.06 30.97
C HIS A 163 -4.61 4.26 31.89
N LYS A 164 -3.52 4.72 31.29
CA LYS A 164 -2.25 5.01 31.96
C LYS A 164 -1.77 6.41 31.56
N PRO A 165 -0.97 7.07 32.41
CA PRO A 165 -0.27 8.30 32.01
C PRO A 165 0.50 8.12 30.70
N ASP A 166 0.63 9.19 29.92
CA ASP A 166 1.25 9.22 28.59
C ASP A 166 0.65 8.19 27.61
N GLU A 167 -0.63 7.87 27.79
CA GLU A 167 -1.37 6.88 27.03
C GLU A 167 -0.71 5.48 26.99
N LEU A 168 0.14 5.11 27.96
CA LEU A 168 0.93 3.86 27.93
C LEU A 168 0.12 2.56 27.83
N HIS A 169 -1.18 2.61 28.11
CA HIS A 169 -2.10 1.50 27.86
C HIS A 169 -2.16 1.12 26.37
N VAL A 170 -2.01 2.08 25.46
CA VAL A 170 -1.85 1.85 24.01
C VAL A 170 -0.59 1.04 23.71
N PHE A 171 0.55 1.35 24.34
CA PHE A 171 1.76 0.53 24.14
C PHE A 171 1.57 -0.93 24.60
N ASP A 172 0.76 -1.15 25.64
CA ASP A 172 0.40 -2.51 26.05
C ASP A 172 -0.56 -3.19 25.06
N ILE A 173 -1.45 -2.43 24.40
CA ILE A 173 -2.27 -2.91 23.29
C ILE A 173 -1.37 -3.30 22.11
N ASP A 174 -0.46 -2.44 21.67
CA ASP A 174 0.51 -2.72 20.59
C ASP A 174 1.33 -3.99 20.89
N ARG A 175 1.73 -4.18 22.15
CA ARG A 175 2.41 -5.42 22.59
C ARG A 175 1.51 -6.64 22.40
N GLN A 176 0.25 -6.56 22.79
CA GLN A 176 -0.69 -7.67 22.64
C GLN A 176 -0.97 -7.98 21.16
N VAL A 177 -1.23 -6.95 20.36
CA VAL A 177 -1.47 -7.05 18.91
C VAL A 177 -0.27 -7.71 18.23
N SER A 178 0.96 -7.31 18.56
CA SER A 178 2.18 -7.89 18.00
C SER A 178 2.35 -9.37 18.39
N ALA A 179 2.04 -9.73 19.64
CA ALA A 179 2.10 -11.12 20.09
C ALA A 179 1.07 -12.01 19.38
N ASP A 180 -0.15 -11.50 19.17
CA ASP A 180 -1.21 -12.21 18.45
C ASP A 180 -0.87 -12.33 16.95
N ALA A 181 -0.30 -11.29 16.34
CA ALA A 181 0.21 -11.33 14.97
C ALA A 181 1.30 -12.39 14.81
N ALA A 182 2.31 -12.42 15.69
CA ALA A 182 3.37 -13.41 15.65
C ALA A 182 2.84 -14.84 15.81
N LYS A 183 1.89 -15.05 16.71
CA LYS A 183 1.23 -16.35 16.91
C LYS A 183 0.45 -16.77 15.67
N SER A 184 -0.44 -15.92 15.17
CA SER A 184 -1.26 -16.17 13.98
C SER A 184 -0.41 -16.47 12.74
N ILE A 185 0.63 -15.67 12.47
CA ILE A 185 1.55 -15.92 11.35
C ILE A 185 2.20 -17.30 11.47
N ARG A 186 2.67 -17.68 12.67
CA ARG A 186 3.28 -19.00 12.90
C ARG A 186 2.31 -20.16 12.66
N THR A 187 1.06 -20.05 13.15
CA THR A 187 0.14 -21.19 13.23
C THR A 187 -0.97 -21.20 12.19
N GLU A 188 -1.48 -20.04 11.79
CA GLU A 188 -2.64 -19.88 10.90
C GLU A 188 -2.22 -19.59 9.45
N SER A 189 -1.07 -18.93 9.26
CA SER A 189 -0.47 -18.56 7.96
C SER A 189 -1.47 -17.89 6.99
N PRO A 190 -2.00 -16.71 7.35
CA PRO A 190 -2.76 -15.89 6.40
C PRO A 190 -1.93 -15.54 5.16
N ASP A 191 -2.59 -15.43 4.01
CA ASP A 191 -1.95 -15.05 2.74
C ASP A 191 -1.66 -13.55 2.66
N LEU A 192 -2.55 -12.73 3.23
CA LEU A 192 -2.42 -11.27 3.29
C LEU A 192 -2.75 -10.78 4.70
N SER A 193 -1.85 -10.01 5.30
CA SER A 193 -2.00 -9.49 6.65
C SER A 193 -1.73 -8.00 6.74
N TRP A 194 -2.50 -7.32 7.59
CA TRP A 194 -2.23 -5.96 8.04
C TRP A 194 -1.95 -5.96 9.54
N LEU A 195 -0.77 -5.45 9.93
CA LEU A 195 -0.43 -5.13 11.31
C LEU A 195 -0.37 -3.60 11.49
N TYR A 196 -1.03 -3.10 12.53
CA TYR A 196 -1.02 -1.68 12.89
C TYR A 196 -0.59 -1.50 14.34
N LEU A 197 0.40 -0.61 14.56
CA LEU A 197 0.94 -0.23 15.87
C LEU A 197 0.95 1.30 15.94
N TRP A 198 0.40 1.89 17.01
CA TRP A 198 0.17 3.34 17.03
C TRP A 198 0.76 4.12 18.19
N TYR A 199 1.35 3.45 19.18
CA TYR A 199 1.84 4.16 20.36
C TYR A 199 2.92 5.20 20.05
N THR A 200 3.72 4.98 19.01
CA THR A 200 4.73 5.97 18.59
C THR A 200 4.09 7.30 18.28
N ASP A 201 2.88 7.30 17.73
CA ASP A 201 2.14 8.52 17.43
C ASP A 201 1.72 9.27 18.72
N ASP A 202 1.18 8.55 19.71
CA ASP A 202 0.85 9.12 21.03
C ASP A 202 2.08 9.66 21.76
N ALA A 203 3.22 8.97 21.66
CA ALA A 203 4.48 9.40 22.27
C ALA A 203 4.97 10.73 21.68
N PHE A 204 4.92 10.89 20.36
CA PHE A 204 5.26 12.14 19.68
C PHE A 204 4.25 13.25 19.99
N HIS A 205 2.95 12.95 20.07
CA HIS A 205 1.94 13.93 20.49
C HIS A 205 2.16 14.45 21.91
N SER A 206 2.58 13.57 22.82
CA SER A 206 2.77 13.91 24.23
C SER A 206 4.09 14.63 24.49
N HIS A 207 5.18 14.26 23.79
CA HIS A 207 6.54 14.69 24.12
C HIS A 207 7.33 15.31 22.96
N GLY A 208 6.77 15.36 21.75
CA GLY A 208 7.43 15.91 20.57
C GLY A 208 8.64 15.08 20.13
N SER A 209 9.54 15.68 19.34
CA SER A 209 10.81 15.03 18.99
C SER A 209 11.79 15.07 20.15
N GLY A 210 12.23 13.91 20.65
CA GLY A 210 13.18 13.82 21.75
C GLY A 210 13.42 12.40 22.25
N SER A 211 14.18 12.28 23.35
CA SER A 211 14.58 10.99 23.93
C SER A 211 13.41 10.09 24.33
N TYR A 212 12.27 10.68 24.71
CA TYR A 212 11.05 9.93 25.03
C TYR A 212 10.53 9.18 23.79
N SER A 213 10.25 9.92 22.71
CA SER A 213 9.77 9.36 21.45
C SER A 213 10.79 8.41 20.84
N ASP A 214 12.09 8.73 20.92
CA ASP A 214 13.17 7.82 20.49
C ASP A 214 13.12 6.48 21.23
N THR A 215 12.91 6.51 22.55
CA THR A 215 12.78 5.30 23.37
C THR A 215 11.62 4.44 22.90
N TYR A 216 10.49 5.05 22.53
CA TYR A 216 9.31 4.31 22.10
C TYR A 216 9.34 3.87 20.65
N VAL A 217 10.09 4.55 19.77
CA VAL A 217 10.44 4.00 18.46
C VAL A 217 11.23 2.69 18.62
N MET A 218 12.26 2.68 19.47
CA MET A 218 13.07 1.48 19.72
C MET A 218 12.29 0.35 20.41
N LYS A 219 11.41 0.70 21.36
CA LYS A 219 10.54 -0.30 22.02
C LYS A 219 9.51 -0.89 21.06
N THR A 220 8.93 -0.09 20.17
CA THR A 220 7.96 -0.56 19.17
C THR A 220 8.65 -1.45 18.12
N ASP A 221 9.87 -1.10 17.70
CA ASP A 221 10.72 -1.99 16.88
C ASP A 221 10.95 -3.35 17.55
N SER A 222 11.14 -3.38 18.88
CA SER A 222 11.28 -4.65 19.62
C SER A 222 10.00 -5.49 19.66
N LEU A 223 8.82 -4.88 19.48
CA LEU A 223 7.56 -5.62 19.31
C LEU A 223 7.49 -6.25 17.91
N LEU A 224 7.92 -5.52 16.89
CA LEU A 224 8.02 -6.01 15.51
C LEU A 224 8.95 -7.22 15.38
N ALA A 225 10.03 -7.28 16.19
CA ALA A 225 10.98 -8.39 16.17
C ALA A 225 10.31 -9.78 16.24
N GLN A 226 9.32 -9.95 17.12
CA GLN A 226 8.61 -11.22 17.29
C GLN A 226 7.78 -11.61 16.07
N VAL A 227 7.23 -10.60 15.38
CA VAL A 227 6.46 -10.78 14.13
C VAL A 227 7.42 -11.13 12.99
N TRP A 228 8.57 -10.47 12.92
CA TRP A 228 9.59 -10.78 11.91
C TRP A 228 10.16 -12.19 12.08
N GLU A 229 10.46 -12.61 13.32
CA GLU A 229 10.86 -13.99 13.64
C GLU A 229 9.79 -15.02 13.24
N ALA A 230 8.50 -14.69 13.39
CA ALA A 230 7.40 -15.54 12.95
C ALA A 230 7.39 -15.72 11.43
N VAL A 231 7.62 -14.65 10.67
CA VAL A 231 7.76 -14.70 9.21
C VAL A 231 8.98 -15.55 8.81
N GLN A 232 10.15 -15.29 9.37
CA GLN A 232 11.37 -16.06 9.09
C GLN A 232 11.18 -17.55 9.44
N TYR A 233 10.49 -17.86 10.53
CA TYR A 233 10.13 -19.23 10.88
C TYR A 233 9.27 -19.87 9.78
N ARG A 234 8.27 -19.16 9.25
CA ARG A 234 7.44 -19.67 8.15
C ARG A 234 8.23 -19.92 6.88
N GLU A 235 9.06 -18.96 6.46
CA GLU A 235 9.92 -19.09 5.27
C GLU A 235 10.88 -20.28 5.36
N ASN A 236 11.47 -20.51 6.54
CA ASN A 236 12.44 -21.58 6.75
C ASN A 236 11.81 -22.98 6.84
N ASN A 237 10.52 -23.10 7.18
CA ASN A 237 9.91 -24.38 7.53
C ASN A 237 8.73 -24.81 6.64
N PHE A 238 8.12 -23.91 5.86
CA PHE A 238 6.84 -24.20 5.18
C PHE A 238 6.81 -23.89 3.67
N ASN A 239 7.96 -23.69 3.03
CA ASN A 239 8.06 -23.34 1.60
C ASN A 239 7.23 -22.08 1.23
N GLU A 240 7.22 -21.11 2.15
CA GLU A 240 6.57 -19.82 1.95
C GLU A 240 7.61 -18.76 1.56
N GLU A 241 7.16 -17.75 0.82
CA GLU A 241 7.95 -16.56 0.50
C GLU A 241 7.13 -15.35 0.88
N TRP A 242 7.62 -14.58 1.84
CA TRP A 242 6.88 -13.49 2.43
C TRP A 242 7.40 -12.15 1.90
N LEU A 243 6.49 -11.32 1.39
CA LEU A 243 6.72 -9.90 1.24
C LEU A 243 6.36 -9.20 2.54
N VAL A 244 7.36 -8.61 3.19
CA VAL A 244 7.17 -7.74 4.35
C VAL A 244 7.44 -6.31 3.94
N ILE A 245 6.48 -5.43 4.18
CA ILE A 245 6.59 -3.98 3.97
C ILE A 245 6.25 -3.29 5.29
N VAL A 246 7.19 -2.53 5.85
CA VAL A 246 6.99 -1.69 7.04
C VAL A 246 7.08 -0.24 6.61
N THR A 247 6.08 0.55 7.02
CA THR A 247 5.99 1.97 6.70
C THR A 247 5.40 2.75 7.87
N THR A 248 5.50 4.07 7.79
CA THR A 248 4.62 5.00 8.52
C THR A 248 3.56 5.54 7.56
N ASP A 249 2.48 6.07 8.09
CA ASP A 249 1.38 6.70 7.35
C ASP A 249 1.60 8.21 7.15
N HIS A 250 2.24 8.87 8.12
CA HIS A 250 2.75 10.23 8.02
C HIS A 250 4.04 10.44 8.83
N GLY A 251 4.68 11.60 8.60
CA GLY A 251 5.74 12.12 9.46
C GLY A 251 5.19 13.10 10.50
N ARG A 252 5.97 14.12 10.85
CA ARG A 252 5.60 15.11 11.88
C ARG A 252 5.93 16.53 11.48
N TYR A 253 5.24 17.49 12.09
CA TYR A 253 5.62 18.90 12.08
C TYR A 253 7.03 19.08 12.69
N VAL A 254 7.64 20.25 12.48
CA VAL A 254 9.07 20.46 12.79
C VAL A 254 9.42 20.24 14.26
N ASP A 255 8.49 20.50 15.19
CA ASP A 255 8.67 20.26 16.63
C ASP A 255 8.41 18.81 17.06
N GLY A 256 7.81 18.00 16.17
CA GLY A 256 7.44 16.61 16.42
C GLY A 256 6.07 16.40 17.05
N PHE A 257 5.38 17.46 17.51
CA PHE A 257 4.11 17.31 18.23
C PHE A 257 2.93 17.14 17.29
N GLY A 258 2.89 17.92 16.22
CA GLY A 258 1.77 17.93 15.28
C GLY A 258 2.00 17.11 14.01
N HIS A 259 0.93 16.92 13.27
CA HIS A 259 0.90 16.50 11.86
C HIS A 259 -0.46 16.95 11.28
N GLY A 260 -0.74 16.60 10.02
CA GLY A 260 -1.97 16.96 9.30
C GLY A 260 -1.77 18.03 8.24
N GLY A 261 -0.64 18.74 8.27
CA GLY A 261 -0.23 19.72 7.27
C GLY A 261 0.44 19.13 6.04
N GLN A 262 1.21 19.98 5.34
CA GLN A 262 1.91 19.67 4.09
C GLN A 262 3.40 20.03 4.16
N THR A 263 3.99 20.18 5.36
CA THR A 263 5.44 20.40 5.45
C THR A 263 6.20 19.19 4.91
N VAL A 264 7.43 19.40 4.45
CA VAL A 264 8.27 18.32 3.93
C VAL A 264 8.40 17.18 4.96
N ARG A 265 8.57 17.51 6.25
CA ARG A 265 8.71 16.49 7.30
C ARG A 265 7.42 15.72 7.59
N GLU A 266 6.25 16.37 7.54
CA GLU A 266 4.95 15.69 7.67
C GLU A 266 4.69 14.73 6.50
N ARG A 267 5.11 15.13 5.29
CA ARG A 267 4.89 14.36 4.06
C ARG A 267 5.93 13.27 3.81
N THR A 268 7.08 13.33 4.47
CA THR A 268 8.16 12.35 4.30
C THR A 268 7.88 11.14 5.17
N VAL A 269 7.44 10.07 4.51
CA VAL A 269 7.32 8.73 5.08
C VAL A 269 8.49 7.87 4.62
N TRP A 270 8.48 6.58 4.92
CA TRP A 270 9.57 5.67 4.60
C TRP A 270 9.02 4.27 4.38
N VAL A 271 9.72 3.49 3.57
CA VAL A 271 9.41 2.10 3.28
C VAL A 271 10.64 1.26 3.59
N SER A 272 10.50 0.31 4.53
CA SER A 272 11.45 -0.78 4.77
C SER A 272 10.85 -2.09 4.27
N THR A 273 11.57 -2.86 3.48
CA THR A 273 11.06 -4.11 2.93
C THR A 273 12.14 -5.16 2.72
N ASN A 274 11.78 -6.43 2.89
CA ASN A 274 12.64 -7.57 2.54
C ASN A 274 12.59 -7.93 1.04
N LEU A 275 11.86 -7.15 0.22
CA LEU A 275 11.76 -7.37 -1.21
C LEU A 275 13.10 -7.16 -1.90
N LYS A 276 13.71 -8.24 -2.42
CA LYS A 276 15.05 -8.18 -3.03
C LYS A 276 15.08 -7.42 -4.35
N GLU A 277 14.12 -7.71 -5.22
CA GLU A 277 14.04 -7.15 -6.57
C GLU A 277 13.02 -6.02 -6.62
N VAL A 278 13.50 -4.78 -6.47
CA VAL A 278 12.71 -3.57 -6.72
C VAL A 278 13.07 -2.99 -8.08
N ASN A 279 12.09 -2.35 -8.73
CA ASN A 279 12.32 -1.62 -9.98
C ASN A 279 12.85 -0.19 -9.70
N PRO A 280 13.25 0.59 -10.73
CA PRO A 280 13.82 1.91 -10.54
C PRO A 280 12.95 2.89 -9.74
N HIS A 281 11.62 2.75 -9.79
CA HIS A 281 10.69 3.64 -9.09
C HIS A 281 10.92 3.67 -7.57
N PHE A 282 11.42 2.58 -6.96
CA PHE A 282 11.72 2.55 -5.53
C PHE A 282 12.77 3.59 -5.08
N LYS A 283 13.56 4.10 -6.02
CA LYS A 283 14.60 5.12 -5.77
C LYS A 283 14.19 6.50 -6.26
N GLU A 284 13.03 6.64 -6.91
CA GLU A 284 12.53 7.92 -7.38
C GLU A 284 11.96 8.73 -6.21
N SER A 285 12.04 10.06 -6.31
CA SER A 285 11.46 10.95 -5.28
C SER A 285 9.93 10.92 -5.24
N SER A 286 9.30 10.30 -6.24
CA SER A 286 7.86 10.08 -6.34
C SER A 286 7.38 8.82 -5.65
N LEU A 287 8.28 7.96 -5.13
CA LEU A 287 7.88 6.81 -4.31
C LEU A 287 6.98 7.30 -3.18
N SER A 288 5.87 6.61 -2.98
CA SER A 288 4.78 7.04 -2.13
C SER A 288 4.11 5.88 -1.43
N HIS A 289 3.45 6.13 -0.31
CA HIS A 289 2.80 5.06 0.43
C HIS A 289 1.57 4.46 -0.29
N VAL A 290 1.02 5.14 -1.32
CA VAL A 290 -0.03 4.58 -2.19
C VAL A 290 0.51 3.47 -3.11
N ASP A 291 1.84 3.35 -3.26
CA ASP A 291 2.50 2.32 -4.08
C ASP A 291 2.51 0.93 -3.42
N ILE A 292 2.17 0.85 -2.13
CA ILE A 292 2.18 -0.40 -1.36
C ILE A 292 1.09 -1.35 -1.86
N ASN A 293 -0.15 -0.88 -2.07
CA ASN A 293 -1.24 -1.73 -2.58
C ASN A 293 -0.91 -2.36 -3.94
N PRO A 294 -0.59 -1.60 -5.01
CA PRO A 294 -0.28 -2.19 -6.31
C PRO A 294 0.93 -3.12 -6.25
N THR A 295 1.92 -2.83 -5.39
CA THR A 295 3.07 -3.72 -5.15
C THR A 295 2.62 -5.06 -4.58
N ILE A 296 1.84 -5.07 -3.51
CA ILE A 296 1.35 -6.31 -2.90
C ILE A 296 0.45 -7.08 -3.88
N CYS A 297 -0.44 -6.38 -4.61
CA CYS A 297 -1.29 -7.02 -5.61
C CYS A 297 -0.46 -7.75 -6.67
N LYS A 298 0.61 -7.12 -7.17
CA LYS A 298 1.50 -7.72 -8.16
C LYS A 298 2.32 -8.87 -7.59
N TRP A 299 2.85 -8.72 -6.37
CA TRP A 299 3.56 -9.79 -5.65
C TRP A 299 2.67 -11.03 -5.46
N MET A 300 1.43 -10.84 -5.01
CA MET A 300 0.49 -11.92 -4.75
C MET A 300 -0.14 -12.53 -6.00
N GLY A 301 0.14 -11.95 -7.18
CA GLY A 301 -0.47 -12.33 -8.45
C GLY A 301 -1.99 -12.12 -8.45
N PHE A 302 -2.48 -11.09 -7.76
CA PHE A 302 -3.90 -10.76 -7.71
C PHE A 302 -4.37 -10.19 -9.05
N SER A 303 -5.47 -10.76 -9.55
CA SER A 303 -6.20 -10.21 -10.68
C SER A 303 -7.08 -9.06 -10.22
N MET A 304 -7.06 -7.96 -10.94
CA MET A 304 -7.87 -6.78 -10.65
C MET A 304 -8.65 -6.36 -11.89
N PRO A 305 -9.95 -6.02 -11.78
CA PRO A 305 -10.69 -5.46 -12.91
C PRO A 305 -10.03 -4.17 -13.41
N GLU A 306 -10.01 -3.97 -14.72
CA GLU A 306 -9.44 -2.78 -15.36
C GLU A 306 -10.03 -1.49 -14.78
N SER A 307 -11.35 -1.47 -14.55
CA SER A 307 -12.06 -0.33 -13.97
C SER A 307 -11.60 0.01 -12.55
N VAL A 308 -11.04 -0.94 -11.80
CA VAL A 308 -10.47 -0.69 -10.47
C VAL A 308 -9.00 -0.28 -10.60
N ALA A 309 -8.25 -0.93 -11.50
CA ALA A 309 -6.85 -0.63 -11.75
C ALA A 309 -6.65 0.82 -12.21
N TYR A 310 -7.46 1.31 -13.15
CA TYR A 310 -7.35 2.67 -13.69
C TYR A 310 -7.65 3.78 -12.68
N GLU A 311 -8.15 3.42 -11.50
CA GLU A 311 -8.41 4.34 -10.40
C GLU A 311 -7.29 4.37 -9.35
N GLN A 312 -6.29 3.47 -9.42
CA GLN A 312 -5.14 3.50 -8.52
C GLN A 312 -4.21 4.66 -8.86
N ASP A 313 -3.84 5.47 -7.86
CA ASP A 313 -2.84 6.53 -8.00
C ASP A 313 -1.41 6.01 -7.86
N GLY A 314 -1.22 4.99 -7.03
CA GLY A 314 0.08 4.34 -6.85
C GLY A 314 0.45 3.42 -8.00
N MET A 315 1.73 3.11 -8.10
CA MET A 315 2.31 2.14 -9.01
C MET A 315 3.18 1.12 -8.26
N SER A 316 3.36 -0.07 -8.83
CA SER A 316 4.13 -1.11 -8.16
C SER A 316 5.63 -0.84 -8.25
N PHE A 317 6.33 -0.89 -7.12
CA PHE A 317 7.80 -0.92 -7.10
C PHE A 317 8.37 -2.36 -7.27
N TYR A 318 7.50 -3.37 -7.40
CA TYR A 318 7.86 -4.74 -7.76
C TYR A 318 7.63 -5.04 -9.26
N GLY A 319 8.50 -5.87 -9.85
CA GLY A 319 8.43 -6.28 -11.26
C GLY A 319 8.59 -5.11 -12.26
N LYS A 320 8.40 -5.38 -13.55
CA LYS A 320 8.57 -4.36 -14.60
C LYS A 320 7.61 -3.18 -14.42
N GLN A 321 8.12 -1.96 -14.55
CA GLN A 321 7.37 -0.72 -14.52
C GLN A 321 7.89 0.17 -15.66
N GLY A 322 7.30 0.03 -16.85
CA GLY A 322 7.85 0.61 -18.09
C GLY A 322 7.70 2.12 -18.20
N ILE A 323 6.81 2.71 -17.41
CA ILE A 323 6.62 4.17 -17.32
C ILE A 323 6.40 4.60 -15.87
N THR A 324 6.85 5.81 -15.52
CA THR A 324 6.63 6.45 -14.20
C THR A 324 6.30 7.94 -14.39
N ASN A 325 5.98 8.64 -13.30
CA ASN A 325 5.90 10.10 -13.26
C ASN A 325 4.95 10.74 -14.29
N LEU A 326 3.74 10.18 -14.43
CA LEU A 326 2.70 10.73 -15.30
C LEU A 326 2.24 12.10 -14.78
N TYR A 327 2.34 13.10 -15.64
CA TYR A 327 1.88 14.46 -15.39
C TYR A 327 1.00 14.95 -16.54
N ALA A 328 0.12 15.91 -16.24
CA ALA A 328 -0.76 16.54 -17.22
C ALA A 328 -0.59 18.06 -17.16
N THR A 329 -0.53 18.72 -18.31
CA THR A 329 -0.46 20.18 -18.43
C THR A 329 -1.43 20.65 -19.50
N LYS A 330 -2.12 21.77 -19.26
CA LYS A 330 -2.96 22.41 -20.29
C LYS A 330 -2.11 23.19 -21.29
N TYR A 331 -2.39 23.03 -22.57
CA TYR A 331 -1.81 23.82 -23.66
C TYR A 331 -2.89 24.12 -24.70
N ASP A 332 -3.32 25.37 -24.81
CA ASP A 332 -4.46 25.79 -25.65
C ASP A 332 -5.71 24.89 -25.43
N ASP A 333 -6.20 24.25 -26.48
CA ASP A 333 -7.34 23.31 -26.48
C ASP A 333 -6.90 21.85 -26.23
N GLN A 334 -5.68 21.64 -25.74
CA GLN A 334 -5.10 20.33 -25.48
C GLN A 334 -4.75 20.14 -24.00
N VAL A 335 -4.73 18.87 -23.59
CA VAL A 335 -4.01 18.43 -22.40
C VAL A 335 -2.81 17.59 -22.84
N VAL A 336 -1.61 18.07 -22.52
CA VAL A 336 -0.36 17.36 -22.80
C VAL A 336 -0.03 16.49 -21.60
N LEU A 337 -0.05 15.17 -21.83
CA LEU A 337 0.41 14.18 -20.88
C LEU A 337 1.90 13.94 -21.09
N THR A 338 2.67 13.82 -20.01
CA THR A 338 4.11 13.51 -20.03
C THR A 338 4.42 12.41 -19.03
N TRP A 339 5.40 11.55 -19.33
CA TRP A 339 5.83 10.48 -18.44
C TRP A 339 7.32 10.15 -18.63
N GLU A 340 7.91 9.50 -17.63
CA GLU A 340 9.23 8.90 -17.74
C GLU A 340 9.14 7.49 -18.30
N CYS A 341 10.09 7.11 -19.16
CA CYS A 341 10.07 5.82 -19.86
C CYS A 341 11.28 4.98 -19.47
N HIS A 342 11.02 3.76 -19.01
CA HIS A 342 12.00 2.75 -18.62
C HIS A 342 12.02 1.54 -19.56
N GLU A 343 11.01 1.39 -20.42
CA GLU A 343 10.90 0.31 -21.42
C GLU A 343 10.61 0.87 -22.82
N PRO A 344 11.64 1.37 -23.55
CA PRO A 344 11.47 2.11 -24.82
C PRO A 344 10.80 1.31 -25.96
N SER A 345 10.81 -0.02 -25.86
CA SER A 345 10.21 -0.90 -26.86
C SER A 345 8.68 -0.91 -26.81
N GLU A 346 8.10 -0.59 -25.66
CA GLU A 346 6.67 -0.64 -25.39
C GLU A 346 5.88 0.45 -26.14
N MET A 347 4.60 0.17 -26.36
CA MET A 347 3.62 1.17 -26.81
C MET A 347 2.84 1.66 -25.59
N ALA A 348 2.64 2.96 -25.50
CA ALA A 348 1.75 3.62 -24.55
C ALA A 348 0.41 3.89 -25.25
N THR A 349 -0.67 3.34 -24.71
CA THR A 349 -2.04 3.64 -25.14
C THR A 349 -2.66 4.60 -24.14
N ILE A 350 -3.22 5.70 -24.64
CA ILE A 350 -3.80 6.75 -23.83
C ILE A 350 -5.32 6.62 -23.91
N TYR A 351 -5.95 6.61 -22.74
CA TYR A 351 -7.39 6.67 -22.56
C TYR A 351 -7.78 7.94 -21.80
N ALA A 352 -8.96 8.46 -22.09
CA ALA A 352 -9.53 9.59 -21.40
C ALA A 352 -11.01 9.35 -21.12
N VAL A 353 -11.51 9.92 -20.02
CA VAL A 353 -12.95 9.94 -19.72
C VAL A 353 -13.34 11.27 -19.06
N PRO A 354 -14.44 11.92 -19.48
CA PRO A 354 -14.90 13.19 -18.93
C PRO A 354 -15.84 13.03 -17.72
N THR A 355 -16.00 11.81 -17.19
CA THR A 355 -16.94 11.46 -16.11
C THR A 355 -16.22 10.84 -14.91
N ASN A 356 -16.95 10.74 -13.80
CA ASN A 356 -16.52 10.01 -12.61
C ASN A 356 -17.71 9.25 -12.01
N HIS A 357 -18.35 8.41 -12.83
CA HIS A 357 -19.42 7.54 -12.37
C HIS A 357 -18.88 6.46 -11.41
N PHE A 358 -17.59 6.12 -11.51
CA PHE A 358 -16.96 5.16 -10.60
C PHE A 358 -17.13 5.55 -9.13
N ALA A 359 -17.01 6.83 -8.79
CA ALA A 359 -17.16 7.32 -7.42
C ALA A 359 -18.55 7.03 -6.80
N THR A 360 -19.58 6.79 -7.61
CA THR A 360 -20.94 6.46 -7.16
C THR A 360 -21.33 5.01 -7.47
N GLY A 361 -20.36 4.16 -7.82
CA GLY A 361 -20.57 2.73 -8.14
C GLY A 361 -21.04 2.49 -9.58
N GLY A 362 -21.05 3.53 -10.41
CA GLY A 362 -21.33 3.44 -11.84
C GLY A 362 -20.09 3.08 -12.67
N HIS A 363 -20.26 3.07 -13.99
CA HIS A 363 -19.21 2.73 -14.96
C HIS A 363 -18.79 3.97 -15.75
N ASP A 364 -17.47 4.18 -15.85
CA ASP A 364 -16.87 5.20 -16.71
C ASP A 364 -16.48 4.55 -18.06
N GLU A 365 -16.91 5.14 -19.16
CA GLU A 365 -16.56 4.67 -20.51
C GLU A 365 -15.24 5.30 -20.97
N TRP A 366 -14.15 4.57 -20.79
CA TRP A 366 -12.81 5.02 -21.19
C TRP A 366 -12.66 5.05 -22.72
N GLN A 367 -12.51 6.25 -23.27
CA GLN A 367 -12.26 6.46 -24.69
C GLN A 367 -10.76 6.36 -24.97
N LYS A 368 -10.37 5.47 -25.89
CA LYS A 368 -9.01 5.48 -26.44
C LYS A 368 -8.80 6.74 -27.28
N VAL A 369 -7.87 7.60 -26.86
CA VAL A 369 -7.55 8.86 -27.57
C VAL A 369 -6.29 8.74 -28.43
N GLY A 370 -5.44 7.72 -28.18
CA GLY A 370 -4.29 7.47 -29.04
C GLY A 370 -3.37 6.35 -28.57
N THR A 371 -2.36 6.08 -29.39
CA THR A 371 -1.26 5.16 -29.07
C THR A 371 0.04 5.73 -29.63
N VAL A 372 1.09 5.73 -28.83
CA VAL A 372 2.43 6.21 -29.18
C VAL A 372 3.49 5.27 -28.61
N LYS A 373 4.74 5.32 -29.10
CA LYS A 373 5.85 4.65 -28.43
C LYS A 373 6.00 5.20 -27.01
N ALA A 374 6.23 4.34 -26.01
CA ALA A 374 6.48 4.81 -24.64
C ALA A 374 7.70 5.75 -24.59
N ALA A 375 8.70 5.52 -25.45
CA ALA A 375 9.86 6.39 -25.64
C ALA A 375 9.55 7.80 -26.15
N ALA A 376 8.33 8.10 -26.61
CA ALA A 376 7.94 9.46 -26.94
C ALA A 376 7.73 10.34 -25.70
N GLN A 377 7.52 9.71 -24.52
CA GLN A 377 7.40 10.37 -23.21
C GLN A 377 6.32 11.45 -23.10
N SER A 378 5.49 11.61 -24.13
CA SER A 378 4.45 12.61 -24.19
C SER A 378 3.34 12.25 -25.18
N PHE A 379 2.15 12.78 -24.93
CA PHE A 379 1.01 12.71 -25.83
C PHE A 379 0.08 13.91 -25.62
N ALA A 380 -0.26 14.62 -26.69
CA ALA A 380 -1.21 15.72 -26.64
C ALA A 380 -2.63 15.21 -26.92
N VAL A 381 -3.50 15.27 -25.91
CA VAL A 381 -4.91 14.94 -26.04
C VAL A 381 -5.67 16.17 -26.53
N ASP A 382 -6.30 16.05 -27.70
CA ASP A 382 -7.21 17.06 -28.24
C ASP A 382 -8.53 17.05 -27.48
N MET A 383 -8.76 18.07 -26.64
CA MET A 383 -9.92 18.13 -25.77
C MET A 383 -11.22 18.43 -26.53
N SER A 384 -11.14 18.87 -27.79
CA SER A 384 -12.33 19.09 -28.63
C SER A 384 -13.03 17.77 -29.01
N GLN A 385 -12.33 16.64 -28.89
CA GLN A 385 -12.84 15.30 -29.17
C GLN A 385 -13.50 14.65 -27.95
N LEU A 386 -13.46 15.29 -26.78
CA LEU A 386 -14.07 14.81 -25.55
C LEU A 386 -15.30 15.65 -25.21
N ALA A 387 -16.28 15.02 -24.55
CA ALA A 387 -17.41 15.76 -24.02
C ALA A 387 -16.93 16.79 -22.98
N LYS A 388 -17.48 18.01 -23.04
CA LYS A 388 -17.10 19.09 -22.12
C LYS A 388 -17.42 18.69 -20.68
N SER A 389 -16.39 18.70 -19.85
CA SER A 389 -16.50 18.42 -18.41
C SER A 389 -15.60 19.34 -17.59
N LYS A 390 -15.90 19.38 -16.29
CA LYS A 390 -15.09 20.03 -15.26
C LYS A 390 -13.97 19.12 -14.74
N LEU A 391 -14.11 17.82 -14.97
CA LEU A 391 -13.16 16.79 -14.57
C LEU A 391 -12.88 15.88 -15.77
N TYR A 392 -11.61 15.59 -15.98
CA TYR A 392 -11.18 14.54 -16.90
C TYR A 392 -10.29 13.57 -16.14
N LYS A 393 -10.40 12.29 -16.44
CA LYS A 393 -9.42 11.29 -16.02
C LYS A 393 -8.67 10.82 -17.25
N PHE A 394 -7.37 10.64 -17.10
CA PHE A 394 -6.49 10.08 -18.13
C PHE A 394 -5.83 8.84 -17.58
N VAL A 395 -5.64 7.85 -18.44
CA VAL A 395 -4.81 6.68 -18.12
C VAL A 395 -3.84 6.44 -19.28
N VAL A 396 -2.58 6.17 -18.94
CA VAL A 396 -1.55 5.75 -19.89
C VAL A 396 -1.21 4.30 -19.57
N VAL A 397 -1.43 3.41 -20.53
CA VAL A 397 -1.25 1.96 -20.37
C VAL A 397 -0.13 1.46 -21.28
N THR A 398 0.79 0.70 -20.70
CA THR A 398 1.77 -0.12 -21.42
C THR A 398 1.62 -1.59 -21.01
N PRO A 399 2.28 -2.54 -21.69
CA PRO A 399 2.28 -3.94 -21.27
C PRO A 399 2.75 -4.19 -19.83
N SER A 400 3.56 -3.30 -19.26
CA SER A 400 4.14 -3.45 -17.93
C SER A 400 3.57 -2.50 -16.87
N ALA A 401 2.77 -1.51 -17.24
CA ALA A 401 2.31 -0.46 -16.33
C ALA A 401 0.98 0.18 -16.75
N HIS A 402 0.28 0.75 -15.79
CA HIS A 402 -0.74 1.77 -16.02
C HIS A 402 -0.48 2.93 -15.06
N LEU A 403 -0.68 4.16 -15.53
CA LEU A 403 -0.59 5.37 -14.71
C LEU A 403 -1.87 6.19 -14.91
N THR A 404 -2.49 6.62 -13.82
CA THR A 404 -3.69 7.46 -13.85
C THR A 404 -3.36 8.91 -13.54
N ARG A 405 -4.11 9.83 -14.14
CA ARG A 405 -4.03 11.26 -13.83
C ARG A 405 -5.41 11.86 -13.91
N TRP A 406 -5.88 12.38 -12.78
CA TRP A 406 -7.11 13.16 -12.75
C TRP A 406 -6.79 14.64 -12.94
N TRP A 407 -7.52 15.28 -13.84
CA TRP A 407 -7.38 16.67 -14.21
C TRP A 407 -8.67 17.42 -13.89
N ASN A 408 -8.60 18.33 -12.92
CA ASN A 408 -9.71 19.17 -12.52
C ASN A 408 -9.46 20.61 -12.99
N ILE A 409 -10.47 21.27 -13.58
CA ILE A 409 -10.35 22.61 -14.20
C ILE A 409 -10.75 23.74 -13.22
N PHE A 410 -10.77 23.47 -11.91
CA PHE A 410 -11.14 24.45 -10.88
C PHE A 410 -9.95 25.05 -10.16
#